data_AF-A0A919LW83-F1
#
_entry.id   AF-A0A919LW83-F1
#
_cell.length_a   1.000
_cell.length_b   1.000
_cell.length_c   1.000
_cell.angle_alpha   90.00
_cell.angle_beta   90.00
_cell.angle_gamma   90.00
#
_symmetry.space_group_name_H-M   'P 1'
#
loop_
_entity.id
_entity.type
_entity.pdbx_description
1 polymer ?
#
loop_
_entity_poly.entity_id
_entity_poly.type
_entity_poly.pdbx_seq_one_letter_code
_entity_poly.pdbx_strand_id
1 'polypeptide(L)'
;MEETGYEVGEVRKLFELFMSPGGVTEVVHFFIAEYSDAQRTTSGGGVDDEAIEVLELPFSQALQMVADGEIRDGKAVILLQYLQTSGLMSGNSDKSD
;
A
#
# COMPACT_ATOMS: atom_id res chain seq x y z
N MET A 1 7.90 -3.11 8.92
CA MET A 1 9.16 -2.80 9.62
C MET A 1 10.38 -2.97 8.71
N GLU A 2 10.59 -4.13 8.10
CA GLU A 2 11.76 -4.41 7.25
C GLU A 2 11.81 -3.53 5.98
N GLU A 3 10.76 -3.56 5.16
CA GLU A 3 10.74 -2.81 3.89
C GLU A 3 10.49 -1.31 4.07
N THR A 4 9.46 -0.93 4.84
CA THR A 4 8.98 0.48 4.94
C THR A 4 9.45 1.22 6.19
N GLY A 5 9.94 0.50 7.21
CA GLY A 5 10.29 1.08 8.50
C GLY A 5 9.13 1.37 9.44
N TYR A 6 7.87 1.12 9.04
CA TYR A 6 6.70 1.31 9.91
C TYR A 6 6.34 0.04 10.69
N GLU A 7 6.01 0.21 11.97
CA GLU A 7 5.36 -0.78 12.82
C GLU A 7 3.85 -0.48 12.86
N VAL A 8 3.11 -1.16 11.99
CA VAL A 8 1.66 -0.95 11.85
C VAL A 8 0.89 -1.50 13.05
N GLY A 9 -0.23 -0.85 13.37
CA GLY A 9 -1.14 -1.25 14.45
C GLY A 9 -2.17 -2.27 13.96
N GLU A 10 -3.46 -1.91 14.05
CA GLU A 10 -4.54 -2.77 13.55
C GLU A 10 -4.47 -2.92 12.03
N VAL A 11 -4.40 -4.17 11.57
CA VAL A 11 -4.41 -4.53 10.16
C VAL A 11 -5.78 -5.07 9.77
N ARG A 12 -6.34 -4.56 8.67
CA ARG A 12 -7.59 -5.07 8.11
C ARG A 12 -7.31 -5.99 6.94
N LYS A 13 -7.63 -7.27 7.10
CA LYS A 13 -7.64 -8.23 5.99
C LYS A 13 -8.79 -7.95 5.04
N LEU A 14 -8.51 -7.99 3.74
CA LEU A 14 -9.49 -7.71 2.69
C LEU A 14 -9.92 -8.98 1.97
N PHE A 15 -8.97 -9.69 1.36
CA PHE A 15 -9.23 -10.89 0.56
C PHE A 15 -7.97 -11.73 0.36
N GLU A 16 -8.16 -12.92 -0.20
CA GLU A 16 -7.11 -13.82 -0.65
C GLU A 16 -7.37 -14.11 -2.12
N LEU A 17 -6.39 -13.85 -2.99
CA LEU A 17 -6.57 -14.00 -4.44
C LEU A 17 -5.44 -14.80 -5.04
N PHE A 18 -5.79 -15.64 -6.01
CA PHE A 18 -4.82 -16.17 -6.96
C PHE A 18 -4.49 -15.08 -7.97
N MET A 19 -3.22 -14.68 -8.05
CA MET A 19 -2.80 -13.59 -8.95
C MET A 19 -2.67 -14.05 -10.41
N SER A 20 -2.36 -15.33 -10.64
CA SER A 20 -2.27 -15.92 -11.99
C SER A 20 -2.62 -17.42 -11.96
N PRO A 21 -3.92 -17.76 -11.79
CA PRO A 21 -4.38 -19.13 -11.52
C PRO A 21 -4.14 -20.12 -12.66
N GLY A 22 -3.71 -19.66 -13.84
CA GLY A 22 -3.37 -20.53 -14.97
C GLY A 22 -1.94 -21.05 -14.96
N GLY A 23 -1.01 -20.45 -14.20
CA GLY A 23 0.42 -20.74 -14.30
C GLY A 23 1.18 -20.79 -12.97
N VAL A 24 0.60 -20.29 -11.88
CA VAL A 24 1.20 -20.32 -10.54
C VAL A 24 0.13 -20.62 -9.49
N THR A 25 0.55 -21.29 -8.43
CA THR A 25 -0.30 -21.63 -7.28
C THR A 25 -0.26 -20.56 -6.18
N GLU A 26 0.38 -19.41 -6.46
CA GLU A 26 0.55 -18.33 -5.50
C GLU A 26 -0.82 -17.75 -5.08
N VAL A 27 -1.01 -17.67 -3.77
CA VAL A 27 -2.12 -16.96 -3.12
C VAL A 27 -1.55 -15.74 -2.42
N VAL A 28 -2.06 -14.57 -2.77
CA VAL A 28 -1.69 -13.32 -2.11
C VAL A 28 -2.79 -12.94 -1.14
N HIS A 29 -2.40 -12.68 0.11
CA HIS A 29 -3.29 -12.16 1.16
C HIS A 29 -3.20 -10.64 1.20
N PHE A 30 -4.33 -9.96 1.04
CA PHE A 30 -4.39 -8.50 0.94
C PHE A 30 -4.81 -7.88 2.26
N PHE A 31 -4.08 -6.85 2.68
CA PHE A 31 -4.31 -6.09 3.90
C PHE A 31 -4.20 -4.60 3.64
N ILE A 32 -4.87 -3.80 4.48
CA ILE A 32 -4.62 -2.37 4.64
C ILE A 32 -4.43 -2.04 6.12
N ALA A 33 -3.67 -0.99 6.41
CA ALA A 33 -3.51 -0.45 7.76
C ALA A 33 -3.33 1.06 7.68
N GLU A 34 -3.87 1.77 8.66
CA GLU A 34 -3.51 3.16 8.91
C GLU A 34 -2.13 3.20 9.58
N TYR A 35 -1.37 4.24 9.29
CA TYR A 35 -0.08 4.49 9.92
C TYR A 35 0.02 5.96 10.32
N SER A 36 0.92 6.23 11.26
CA SER A 36 1.31 7.56 11.70
C SER A 36 2.82 7.66 11.77
N ASP A 37 3.36 8.88 11.74
CA ASP A 37 4.81 9.13 11.82
C ASP A 37 5.44 8.54 13.09
N ALA A 38 4.70 8.49 14.20
CA ALA A 38 5.16 7.92 15.46
C ALA A 38 5.44 6.41 15.37
N GLN A 39 4.91 5.72 14.36
CA GLN A 39 5.11 4.30 14.13
C GLN A 39 6.33 3.99 13.25
N ARG A 40 7.05 5.01 12.78
CA ARG A 40 8.27 4.80 11.99
C ARG A 40 9.45 4.51 12.92
N THR A 41 9.90 3.26 12.95
CA THR A 41 10.99 2.80 13.82
C THR A 41 12.34 2.72 13.10
N THR A 42 12.32 2.57 11.77
CA THR A 42 13.54 2.55 10.93
C THR A 42 13.32 3.30 9.61
N SER A 43 14.36 3.42 8.78
CA SER A 43 14.24 3.96 7.42
C SER A 43 13.56 3.00 6.45
N GLY A 44 13.34 1.73 6.82
CA GLY A 44 13.05 0.65 5.87
C GLY A 44 14.28 0.28 5.04
N GLY A 45 14.03 -0.31 3.86
CA GLY A 45 15.07 -0.67 2.88
C GLY A 45 15.13 -2.14 2.50
N GLY A 46 14.40 -3.01 3.23
CA GLY A 46 14.45 -4.46 3.06
C GLY A 46 15.53 -5.12 3.92
N VAL A 47 15.72 -6.43 3.73
CA VAL A 47 16.72 -7.25 4.43
C VAL A 47 17.64 -7.97 3.44
N ASP A 48 18.77 -8.49 3.92
CA ASP A 48 19.74 -9.25 3.15
C ASP A 48 20.25 -8.52 1.88
N ASP A 49 19.93 -9.00 0.69
CA ASP A 49 20.34 -8.45 -0.61
C ASP A 49 19.28 -7.55 -1.25
N GLU A 50 18.20 -7.25 -0.52
CA GLU A 50 17.16 -6.33 -0.97
C GLU A 50 17.68 -4.88 -1.02
N ALA A 51 17.22 -4.15 -2.03
CA ALA A 51 17.46 -2.72 -2.18
C ALA A 51 16.14 -2.03 -2.51
N ILE A 52 15.37 -1.71 -1.46
CA ILE A 52 14.01 -1.16 -1.59
C ILE A 52 14.02 0.35 -1.31
N GLU A 53 13.45 1.12 -2.24
CA GLU A 53 13.17 2.55 -2.04
C GLU A 53 11.76 2.73 -1.44
N VAL A 54 11.68 3.42 -0.31
CA VAL A 54 10.40 3.74 0.33
C VAL A 54 9.86 5.05 -0.25
N LEU A 55 8.68 4.97 -0.87
CA LEU A 55 7.99 6.12 -1.45
C LEU A 55 6.76 6.47 -0.61
N GLU A 56 6.74 7.69 -0.06
CA GLU A 56 5.57 8.29 0.58
C GLU A 56 5.08 9.45 -0.30
N LEU A 57 3.83 9.36 -0.76
CA LEU A 57 3.25 10.29 -1.72
C LEU A 57 1.75 10.48 -1.47
N PRO A 58 1.17 11.62 -1.89
CA PRO A 58 -0.27 11.85 -1.81
C PRO A 58 -1.07 10.74 -2.50
N PHE A 59 -2.16 10.29 -1.87
CA PHE A 59 -3.01 9.23 -2.44
C PHE A 59 -3.56 9.57 -3.83
N SER A 60 -3.93 10.84 -4.06
CA SER A 60 -4.37 11.31 -5.37
C SER A 60 -3.28 11.19 -6.43
N GLN A 61 -2.02 11.42 -6.08
CA GLN A 61 -0.88 11.24 -6.98
C GLN A 61 -0.69 9.75 -7.32
N ALA A 62 -0.77 8.85 -6.34
CA ALA A 62 -0.68 7.42 -6.59
C ALA A 62 -1.77 6.92 -7.56
N LEU A 63 -2.99 7.42 -7.45
CA LEU A 63 -4.07 7.12 -8.40
C LEU A 63 -3.78 7.65 -9.81
N GLN A 64 -3.19 8.85 -9.92
CA GLN A 64 -2.77 9.39 -11.21
C GLN A 64 -1.66 8.54 -11.84
N MET A 65 -0.68 8.10 -11.05
CA MET A 65 0.38 7.20 -11.50
C MET A 65 -0.15 5.84 -11.99
N VAL A 66 -1.26 5.34 -11.43
CA VAL A 66 -1.96 4.17 -11.97
C VAL A 66 -2.56 4.49 -13.34
N ALA A 67 -3.24 5.64 -13.47
CA ALA A 67 -3.87 6.05 -14.73
C ALA A 67 -2.86 6.27 -15.86
N ASP A 68 -1.69 6.81 -15.53
CA ASP A 68 -0.60 7.09 -16.47
C ASP A 68 0.29 5.86 -16.77
N GLY A 69 0.08 4.76 -16.04
CA GLY A 69 0.79 3.50 -16.22
C GLY A 69 2.17 3.42 -15.57
N GLU A 70 2.52 4.40 -14.72
CA GLU A 70 3.72 4.37 -13.88
C GLU A 70 3.61 3.28 -12.80
N ILE A 71 2.45 3.18 -12.13
CA ILE A 71 2.12 2.04 -11.27
C ILE A 71 1.35 1.01 -12.10
N ARG A 72 2.01 -0.11 -12.38
CA ARG A 72 1.53 -1.18 -13.25
C ARG A 72 1.63 -2.59 -12.63
N ASP A 73 1.74 -2.63 -11.31
CA ASP A 73 1.73 -3.86 -10.53
C ASP A 73 0.32 -4.22 -10.06
N GLY A 74 -0.12 -5.46 -10.29
CA GLY A 74 -1.51 -5.87 -10.09
C GLY A 74 -2.00 -5.73 -8.65
N LYS A 75 -1.20 -6.17 -7.66
CA LYS A 75 -1.58 -6.09 -6.24
C LYS A 75 -1.62 -4.64 -5.75
N ALA A 76 -0.69 -3.79 -6.20
CA ALA A 76 -0.69 -2.36 -5.88
C ALA A 76 -1.92 -1.65 -6.45
N VAL A 77 -2.24 -1.87 -7.74
CA VAL A 77 -3.43 -1.30 -8.38
C VAL A 77 -4.71 -1.72 -7.66
N ILE A 78 -4.83 -3.01 -7.31
CA ILE A 78 -6.00 -3.52 -6.56
C ILE A 78 -6.17 -2.81 -5.22
N LEU A 79 -5.08 -2.64 -4.44
CA LEU A 79 -5.15 -1.98 -3.13
C LEU A 79 -5.50 -0.49 -3.24
N LEU A 80 -4.91 0.22 -4.20
CA LEU A 80 -5.21 1.65 -4.43
C LEU A 80 -6.67 1.85 -4.85
N GLN A 81 -7.19 1.01 -5.74
CA GLN A 81 -8.58 1.06 -6.18
C GLN A 81 -9.55 0.69 -5.05
N TYR A 82 -9.23 -0.34 -4.26
CA TYR A 82 -10.01 -0.67 -3.06
C TYR A 82 -10.10 0.54 -2.13
N LEU A 83 -8.96 1.17 -1.82
CA LEU A 83 -8.92 2.32 -0.92
C LEU A 83 -9.72 3.51 -1.48
N GLN A 84 -9.68 3.76 -2.78
CA GLN A 84 -10.51 4.78 -3.43
C GLN A 84 -12.00 4.50 -3.25
N THR A 85 -12.44 3.27 -3.54
CA THR A 85 -13.87 2.88 -3.42
C THR A 85 -14.36 2.80 -1.98
N SER A 86 -13.46 2.63 -1.01
CA SER A 86 -13.81 2.55 0.41
C SER A 86 -14.25 3.90 1.00
N GLY A 87 -13.89 5.02 0.37
CA GLY A 87 -14.12 6.38 0.88
C GLY A 87 -13.25 6.77 2.08
N LEU A 88 -12.37 5.88 2.57
CA LEU A 88 -11.52 6.14 3.75
C LEU A 88 -10.58 7.34 3.55
N MET A 89 -10.17 7.60 2.30
CA MET A 89 -9.29 8.72 1.95
C MET A 89 -10.04 10.01 1.57
N SER A 90 -11.38 10.01 1.59
CA SER A 90 -12.20 11.18 1.21
C SER A 90 -12.42 12.19 2.34
N GLY A 91 -11.86 11.94 3.54
CA GLY A 91 -12.24 12.62 4.78
C GLY A 91 -11.22 13.56 5.42
N ASN A 92 -10.35 14.25 4.66
CA ASN A 92 -9.36 15.15 5.27
C ASN A 92 -9.21 16.55 4.62
N SER A 93 -10.26 17.07 3.98
CA SER A 93 -10.29 18.44 3.44
C SER A 93 -10.73 19.52 4.43
N ASP A 94 -10.88 19.23 5.73
CA ASP A 94 -11.31 20.22 6.73
C ASP A 94 -10.55 20.03 8.06
N LYS A 95 -9.35 20.61 8.15
CA LYS A 95 -8.76 21.13 9.41
C LYS A 95 -7.58 22.03 9.08
N SER A 96 -7.93 23.20 8.58
CA SER A 96 -7.11 24.41 8.67
C SER A 96 -7.92 25.41 9.50
N ASP A 97 -7.65 25.45 10.80
CA ASP A 97 -7.84 26.60 11.68
C ASP A 97 -6.49 26.83 12.40
#